data_AF-A0A9D5P7R6-F1
#
_entry.id   AF-A0A9D5P7R6-F1
#
_cell.length_a   1.000
_cell.length_b   1.000
_cell.length_c   1.000
_cell.angle_alpha   90.00
_cell.angle_beta   90.00
_cell.angle_gamma   90.00
#
_symmetry.space_group_name_H-M   'P 1'
#
loop_
_entity.id
_entity.type
_entity.pdbx_description
1 polymer ?
#
loop_
_entity_poly.entity_id
_entity_poly.type
_entity_poly.pdbx_seq_one_letter_code
_entity_poly.pdbx_strand_id
1 'polypeptide(L)'
;MVMKKILFILATMVVSCSDRQPQEQVQPAETTSSTETIREDIDAKAIEKIQTFYENYIFGRQEATDSVFAHYCTKTLIQKLRDDYDNEFSEGGGYAVWEFRSGAQDGKNIHKVEKIESLGENRYLVHYNDMGNKGSLTIFTVIEDNEILFDKIIHREE
;
A
#
# COMPACT_ATOMS: atom_id res chain seq x y z
N MET A 1 -46.78 -40.11 26.69
CA MET A 1 -45.34 -40.21 27.01
C MET A 1 -45.16 -39.78 28.45
N VAL A 2 -44.61 -40.67 29.28
CA VAL A 2 -44.82 -40.72 30.74
C VAL A 2 -43.79 -39.87 31.49
N MET A 3 -44.26 -38.99 32.39
CA MET A 3 -43.43 -38.31 33.41
C MET A 3 -42.94 -39.34 34.45
N LYS A 4 -41.62 -39.38 34.69
CA LYS A 4 -41.01 -40.13 35.81
C LYS A 4 -40.36 -39.15 36.79
N LYS A 5 -40.84 -39.17 38.04
CA LYS A 5 -40.24 -38.52 39.22
C LYS A 5 -39.39 -39.56 39.96
N ILE A 6 -38.14 -39.24 40.30
CA ILE A 6 -37.31 -39.87 41.37
C ILE A 6 -36.26 -38.80 41.75
N LEU A 7 -36.36 -38.06 42.86
CA LEU A 7 -36.07 -38.33 44.29
C LEU A 7 -34.57 -38.46 44.65
N PHE A 8 -34.18 -37.57 45.58
CA PHE A 8 -32.93 -37.31 46.32
C PHE A 8 -32.02 -38.47 46.72
N ILE A 9 -30.70 -38.21 46.76
CA ILE A 9 -29.77 -38.71 47.79
C ILE A 9 -28.79 -37.59 48.19
N LEU A 10 -28.60 -37.42 49.51
CA LEU A 10 -27.69 -36.49 50.19
C LEU A 10 -26.60 -37.29 50.94
N ALA A 11 -25.50 -36.62 51.32
CA ALA A 11 -24.44 -36.98 52.30
C ALA A 11 -23.19 -37.71 51.73
N THR A 12 -21.93 -37.49 52.14
CA THR A 12 -21.25 -36.61 53.13
C THR A 12 -19.72 -36.63 52.90
N MET A 13 -19.02 -35.68 53.53
CA MET A 13 -17.57 -35.31 53.52
C MET A 13 -16.48 -36.41 53.61
N VAL A 14 -15.28 -36.09 53.07
CA VAL A 14 -13.93 -36.25 53.71
C VAL A 14 -12.87 -35.43 52.92
N VAL A 15 -12.24 -34.42 53.53
CA VAL A 15 -10.85 -34.35 54.10
C VAL A 15 -9.70 -34.06 53.09
N SER A 16 -9.13 -32.85 53.24
CA SER A 16 -7.71 -32.44 53.23
C SER A 16 -6.74 -32.92 52.12
N CYS A 17 -6.19 -31.97 51.33
CA CYS A 17 -4.83 -31.43 51.51
C CYS A 17 -4.54 -30.32 50.50
N SER A 18 -3.74 -29.33 50.92
CA SER A 18 -3.14 -28.28 50.09
C SER A 18 -2.43 -28.85 48.87
N ASP A 19 -2.57 -28.19 47.72
CA ASP A 19 -1.39 -27.70 47.01
C ASP A 19 -1.77 -26.52 46.10
N ARG A 20 -0.97 -25.45 46.18
CA ARG A 20 -1.03 -24.33 45.25
C ARG A 20 -0.54 -24.84 43.89
N GLN A 21 -1.33 -24.68 42.84
CA GLN A 21 -0.78 -24.63 41.48
C GLN A 21 -1.12 -23.31 40.79
N PRO A 22 -0.17 -22.71 40.05
CA PRO A 22 -0.29 -21.38 39.48
C PRO A 22 -1.31 -21.34 38.37
N GLN A 23 -1.96 -20.18 38.20
CA GLN A 23 -2.70 -19.87 36.98
C GLN A 23 -1.74 -19.92 35.79
N GLU A 24 -1.94 -20.88 34.90
CA GLU A 24 -1.42 -20.85 33.55
C GLU A 24 -2.18 -19.75 32.81
N GLN A 25 -1.63 -18.53 32.86
CA GLN A 25 -2.01 -17.48 31.94
C GLN A 25 -1.56 -17.91 30.54
N VAL A 26 -2.51 -18.34 29.73
CA VAL A 26 -2.36 -18.34 28.28
C VAL A 26 -2.21 -16.87 27.87
N GLN A 27 -0.98 -16.40 27.70
CA GLN A 27 -0.68 -15.11 27.07
C GLN A 27 -0.90 -15.23 25.56
N PRO A 28 -1.76 -14.42 24.95
CA PRO A 28 -1.76 -14.21 23.50
C PRO A 28 -1.08 -12.87 23.22
N ALA A 29 0.23 -12.84 22.95
CA ALA A 29 0.92 -11.57 22.73
C ALA A 29 2.23 -11.63 21.91
N GLU A 30 2.31 -12.34 20.78
CA GLU A 30 3.50 -12.24 19.89
C GLU A 30 3.17 -12.39 18.39
N THR A 31 2.15 -11.71 17.87
CA THR A 31 1.88 -11.70 16.41
C THR A 31 1.71 -10.31 15.82
N THR A 32 1.28 -9.32 16.62
CA THR A 32 0.98 -7.97 16.12
C THR A 32 2.24 -7.13 15.87
N SER A 33 3.23 -7.19 16.77
CA SER A 33 4.42 -6.32 16.73
C SER A 33 5.29 -6.54 15.48
N SER A 34 5.61 -7.80 15.14
CA SER A 34 6.48 -8.10 13.97
C SER A 34 5.82 -7.78 12.63
N THR A 35 4.50 -7.92 12.52
CA THR A 35 3.76 -7.64 11.28
C THR A 35 3.63 -6.15 11.03
N GLU A 36 3.40 -5.36 12.08
CA GLU A 36 3.35 -3.90 11.99
C GLU A 36 4.72 -3.32 11.60
N THR A 37 5.81 -3.77 12.23
CA THR A 37 7.16 -3.31 11.87
C THR A 37 7.54 -3.64 10.43
N ILE A 38 7.20 -4.83 9.92
CA ILE A 38 7.45 -5.19 8.51
C ILE A 38 6.66 -4.28 7.57
N ARG A 39 5.41 -3.97 7.92
CA ARG A 39 4.57 -3.08 7.10
C ARG A 39 5.12 -1.66 7.07
N GLU A 40 5.55 -1.12 8.22
CA GLU A 40 6.17 0.20 8.30
C GLU A 40 7.45 0.28 7.45
N ASP A 41 8.28 -0.77 7.44
CA ASP A 41 9.48 -0.86 6.60
C ASP A 41 9.14 -0.90 5.10
N ILE A 42 8.10 -1.67 4.71
CA ILE A 42 7.62 -1.70 3.32
C ILE A 42 7.07 -0.33 2.91
N ASP A 43 6.27 0.31 3.75
CA ASP A 43 5.72 1.63 3.47
C ASP A 43 6.80 2.69 3.32
N ALA A 44 7.81 2.69 4.19
CA ALA A 44 8.95 3.60 4.07
C ALA A 44 9.68 3.41 2.73
N LYS A 45 9.95 2.17 2.33
CA LYS A 45 10.61 1.85 1.06
C LYS A 45 9.75 2.23 -0.15
N ALA A 46 8.44 2.00 -0.10
CA ALA A 46 7.53 2.38 -1.17
C ALA A 46 7.47 3.90 -1.33
N ILE A 47 7.38 4.65 -0.22
CA ILE A 47 7.40 6.11 -0.21
C ILE A 47 8.70 6.64 -0.80
N GLU A 48 9.84 6.09 -0.39
CA GLU A 48 11.16 6.46 -0.94
C GLU A 48 11.23 6.18 -2.46
N LYS A 49 10.74 5.03 -2.90
CA LYS A 49 10.73 4.66 -4.32
C LYS A 49 9.83 5.59 -5.14
N ILE A 50 8.65 5.95 -4.64
CA ILE A 50 7.75 6.92 -5.28
C ILE A 50 8.40 8.31 -5.34
N GLN A 51 8.97 8.79 -4.24
CA GLN A 51 9.65 10.08 -4.18
C GLN A 51 10.79 10.14 -5.22
N THR A 52 11.64 9.10 -5.24
CA THR A 52 12.78 8.98 -6.16
C THR A 52 12.32 8.96 -7.62
N PHE A 53 11.22 8.26 -7.93
CA PHE A 53 10.66 8.24 -9.27
C PHE A 53 10.22 9.64 -9.73
N TYR A 54 9.48 10.33 -8.87
CA TYR A 54 8.99 11.68 -9.18
C TYR A 54 10.13 12.69 -9.34
N GLU A 55 11.07 12.72 -8.41
CA GLU A 55 12.17 13.69 -8.43
C GLU A 55 13.10 13.53 -9.63
N ASN A 56 13.29 12.30 -10.12
CA ASN A 56 14.23 12.03 -11.21
C ASN A 56 13.58 12.06 -12.58
N TYR A 57 12.37 11.49 -12.72
CA TYR A 57 11.77 11.20 -14.03
C TYR A 57 10.49 11.98 -14.33
N ILE A 58 9.63 12.21 -13.34
CA ILE A 58 8.39 12.97 -13.58
C ILE A 58 8.69 14.48 -13.56
N PHE A 59 9.26 14.97 -12.47
CA PHE A 59 9.61 16.39 -12.29
C PHE A 59 11.11 16.67 -12.49
N GLY A 60 11.90 15.62 -12.65
CA GLY A 60 13.33 15.72 -12.89
C GLY A 60 13.68 15.95 -14.36
N ARG A 61 14.97 15.77 -14.65
CA ARG A 61 15.54 15.95 -15.99
C ARG A 61 15.92 14.64 -16.67
N GLN A 62 15.71 13.51 -16.00
CA GLN A 62 16.06 12.21 -16.56
C GLN A 62 14.91 11.71 -17.44
N GLU A 63 15.25 11.04 -18.53
CA GLU A 63 14.27 10.45 -19.42
C GLU A 63 13.67 9.18 -18.81
N ALA A 64 12.34 9.05 -18.87
CA ALA A 64 11.63 7.85 -18.43
C ALA A 64 11.65 6.78 -19.53
N THR A 65 12.79 6.09 -19.67
CA THR A 65 13.01 5.06 -20.69
C THR A 65 12.35 3.72 -20.34
N ASP A 66 12.34 2.78 -21.29
CA ASP A 66 11.89 1.39 -21.06
C ASP A 66 12.51 0.74 -19.82
N SER A 67 13.81 0.96 -19.57
CA SER A 67 14.49 0.39 -18.39
C SER A 67 14.01 1.02 -17.08
N VAL A 68 13.66 2.32 -17.11
CA VAL A 68 13.07 3.00 -15.94
C VAL A 68 11.71 2.39 -15.66
N PHE A 69 10.84 2.31 -16.66
CA PHE A 69 9.51 1.74 -16.47
C PHE A 69 9.57 0.26 -16.04
N ALA A 70 10.47 -0.54 -16.58
CA ALA A 70 10.69 -1.92 -16.13
C ALA A 70 11.19 -2.03 -14.68
N HIS A 71 11.87 -1.00 -14.16
CA HIS A 71 12.34 -0.97 -12.78
C HIS A 71 11.28 -0.48 -11.77
N TYR A 72 10.36 0.37 -12.21
CA TYR A 72 9.38 1.01 -11.34
C TYR A 72 7.97 0.42 -11.45
N CYS A 73 7.57 -0.12 -12.59
CA CYS A 73 6.18 -0.46 -12.88
C CYS A 73 6.00 -1.93 -13.20
N THR A 74 4.82 -2.48 -12.89
CA THR A 74 4.40 -3.79 -13.37
C THR A 74 4.19 -3.76 -14.88
N LYS A 75 4.27 -4.93 -15.54
CA LYS A 75 3.97 -5.04 -16.97
C LYS A 75 2.58 -4.52 -17.32
N THR A 76 1.62 -4.70 -16.42
CA THR A 76 0.24 -4.20 -16.58
C THR A 76 0.23 -2.68 -16.67
N LEU A 77 0.88 -1.98 -15.74
CA LEU A 77 0.93 -0.51 -15.77
C LEU A 77 1.71 -0.01 -16.98
N ILE A 78 2.84 -0.64 -17.33
CA ILE A 78 3.63 -0.32 -18.51
C ILE A 78 2.77 -0.40 -19.78
N GLN A 79 1.97 -1.47 -19.92
CA GLN A 79 1.09 -1.62 -21.07
C GLN A 79 0.02 -0.54 -21.11
N LYS A 80 -0.63 -0.24 -19.97
CA LYS A 80 -1.60 0.86 -19.89
C LYS A 80 -0.99 2.20 -20.34
N LEU A 81 0.19 2.55 -19.85
CA LEU A 81 0.86 3.79 -20.21
C LEU A 81 1.21 3.86 -21.70
N ARG A 82 1.54 2.73 -22.33
CA ARG A 82 1.76 2.65 -23.78
C ARG A 82 0.45 2.82 -24.56
N ASP A 83 -0.59 2.12 -24.13
CA ASP A 83 -1.91 2.20 -24.77
C ASP A 83 -2.47 3.63 -24.70
N ASP A 84 -2.36 4.29 -23.54
CA ASP A 84 -2.77 5.69 -23.37
C ASP A 84 -1.97 6.63 -24.28
N TYR A 85 -0.66 6.37 -24.46
CA TYR A 85 0.18 7.15 -25.36
C TYR A 85 -0.24 6.97 -26.82
N ASP A 86 -0.37 5.72 -27.26
CA ASP A 86 -0.73 5.38 -28.64
C ASP A 86 -2.15 5.85 -29.00
N ASN A 87 -3.03 6.00 -28.01
CA ASN A 87 -4.37 6.57 -28.19
C ASN A 87 -4.35 8.09 -28.46
N GLU A 88 -3.34 8.80 -27.95
CA GLU A 88 -3.21 10.25 -28.11
C GLU A 88 -2.26 10.64 -29.26
N PHE A 89 -1.23 9.84 -29.53
CA PHE A 89 -0.17 10.13 -30.49
C PHE A 89 -0.04 9.03 -31.55
N SER A 90 -0.08 9.43 -32.83
CA SER A 90 0.03 8.51 -33.96
C SER A 90 1.45 7.99 -34.22
N GLU A 91 2.48 8.61 -33.63
CA GLU A 91 3.88 8.22 -33.80
C GLU A 91 4.24 6.95 -32.99
N GLY A 92 3.46 6.66 -31.95
CA GLY A 92 3.57 5.49 -31.09
C GLY A 92 4.90 5.37 -30.32
N GLY A 93 5.02 4.30 -29.52
CA GLY A 93 6.29 3.91 -28.89
C GLY A 93 6.73 4.76 -27.70
N GLY A 94 5.85 5.61 -27.18
CA GLY A 94 6.05 6.38 -25.96
C GLY A 94 5.32 5.80 -24.75
N TYR A 95 5.32 6.58 -23.68
CA TYR A 95 4.58 6.32 -22.45
C TYR A 95 3.79 7.56 -22.08
N ALA A 96 2.56 7.38 -21.60
CA ALA A 96 1.70 8.44 -21.09
C ALA A 96 2.18 8.95 -19.73
N VAL A 97 3.38 9.55 -19.69
CA VAL A 97 4.00 10.06 -18.45
C VAL A 97 3.12 11.14 -17.78
N TRP A 98 2.26 11.81 -18.56
CA TRP A 98 1.30 12.77 -18.04
C TRP A 98 0.25 12.16 -17.09
N GLU A 99 0.03 10.84 -17.11
CA GLU A 99 -0.83 10.15 -16.13
C GLU A 99 -0.29 10.24 -14.68
N PHE A 100 0.97 10.64 -14.48
CA PHE A 100 1.54 10.91 -13.16
C PHE A 100 1.37 12.38 -12.72
N ARG A 101 0.75 13.22 -13.54
CA ARG A 101 0.77 14.68 -13.45
C ARG A 101 -0.63 15.28 -13.35
N SER A 102 -0.72 16.61 -13.27
CA SER A 102 -2.00 17.33 -13.21
C SER A 102 -2.73 17.41 -14.55
N GLY A 103 -2.05 17.11 -15.66
CA GLY A 103 -2.53 17.38 -17.02
C GLY A 103 -2.38 18.85 -17.46
N ALA A 104 -1.98 19.75 -16.56
CA ALA A 104 -1.70 21.14 -16.90
C ALA A 104 -0.53 21.23 -17.90
N GLN A 105 -0.74 22.00 -18.97
CA GLN A 105 0.28 22.23 -20.00
C GLN A 105 1.17 23.43 -19.69
N ASP A 106 0.65 24.39 -18.91
CA ASP A 106 1.32 25.66 -18.58
C ASP A 106 1.09 26.05 -17.12
N GLY A 107 2.02 26.84 -16.59
CA GLY A 107 1.90 27.43 -15.25
C GLY A 107 3.21 27.95 -14.68
N LYS A 108 3.28 28.04 -13.35
CA LYS A 108 4.49 28.47 -12.63
C LYS A 108 5.55 27.38 -12.71
N ASN A 109 6.83 27.72 -12.73
CA ASN A 109 7.92 26.73 -12.72
C ASN A 109 8.12 26.10 -11.31
N ILE A 110 7.11 25.37 -10.84
CA ILE A 110 7.10 24.65 -9.56
C ILE A 110 6.73 23.21 -9.87
N HIS A 111 7.64 22.29 -9.57
CA HIS A 111 7.48 20.86 -9.81
C HIS A 111 8.02 20.10 -8.60
N LYS A 112 7.12 19.59 -7.75
CA LYS A 112 7.53 18.85 -6.56
C LYS A 112 6.42 17.95 -6.05
N VAL A 113 6.82 16.86 -5.42
CA VAL A 113 5.96 16.15 -4.48
C VAL A 113 5.84 16.99 -3.21
N GLU A 114 4.61 17.24 -2.76
CA GLU A 114 4.34 17.97 -1.51
C GLU A 114 4.23 17.02 -0.32
N LYS A 115 3.63 15.84 -0.53
CA LYS A 115 3.40 14.83 0.51
C LYS A 115 3.10 13.47 -0.13
N ILE A 116 3.52 12.39 0.51
CA ILE A 116 3.08 11.04 0.20
C ILE A 116 2.47 10.44 1.47
N GLU A 117 1.25 9.91 1.38
CA GLU A 117 0.53 9.30 2.50
C GLU A 117 0.32 7.82 2.23
N SER A 118 0.71 6.95 3.17
CA SER A 118 0.25 5.56 3.15
C SER A 118 -1.24 5.53 3.49
N LEU A 119 -2.04 4.95 2.59
CA LEU A 119 -3.46 4.66 2.80
C LEU A 119 -3.67 3.21 3.30
N GLY A 120 -2.58 2.52 3.64
CA GLY A 120 -2.57 1.09 3.91
C GLY A 120 -2.86 0.23 2.66
N GLU A 121 -2.64 -1.08 2.80
CA GLU A 121 -2.87 -2.06 1.74
C GLU A 121 -2.12 -1.72 0.44
N ASN A 122 -0.85 -1.30 0.56
CA ASN A 122 0.04 -0.97 -0.56
C ASN A 122 -0.50 0.15 -1.47
N ARG A 123 -1.15 1.16 -0.87
CA ARG A 123 -1.68 2.33 -1.58
C ARG A 123 -1.07 3.60 -1.03
N TYR A 124 -0.64 4.47 -1.91
CA TYR A 124 0.03 5.72 -1.54
C TYR A 124 -0.61 6.90 -2.26
N LEU A 125 -1.14 7.85 -1.49
CA LEU A 125 -1.67 9.10 -2.02
C LEU A 125 -0.53 10.09 -2.19
N VAL A 126 -0.23 10.44 -3.44
CA VAL A 126 0.80 11.42 -3.79
C VAL A 126 0.12 12.75 -3.99
N HIS A 127 0.45 13.72 -3.15
CA HIS A 127 0.12 15.12 -3.35
C HIS A 127 1.31 15.79 -4.02
N TYR A 128 1.06 16.50 -5.12
CA TYR A 128 2.09 17.17 -5.87
C TYR A 128 1.67 18.57 -6.30
N ASN A 129 2.68 19.34 -6.68
CA ASN A 129 2.54 20.63 -7.32
C ASN A 129 3.18 20.54 -8.70
N ASP A 130 2.35 20.59 -9.73
CA ASP A 130 2.73 20.45 -11.13
C ASP A 130 2.45 21.76 -11.87
N MET A 131 3.52 22.46 -12.24
CA MET A 131 3.45 23.78 -12.86
C MET A 131 2.69 24.82 -12.01
N GLY A 132 2.74 24.72 -10.67
CA GLY A 132 1.96 25.57 -9.79
C GLY A 132 0.53 25.09 -9.52
N ASN A 133 0.08 24.02 -10.19
CA ASN A 133 -1.23 23.41 -10.00
C ASN A 133 -1.12 22.27 -9.00
N LYS A 134 -1.95 22.31 -7.97
CA LYS A 134 -2.03 21.20 -7.02
C LYS A 134 -2.81 20.06 -7.65
N GLY A 135 -2.36 18.85 -7.39
CA GLY A 135 -3.07 17.65 -7.79
C GLY A 135 -2.73 16.49 -6.87
N SER A 136 -3.50 15.43 -7.01
CA SER A 136 -3.23 14.19 -6.30
C SER A 136 -3.66 12.96 -7.10
N LEU A 137 -2.92 11.88 -6.88
CA LEU A 137 -3.26 10.56 -7.39
C LEU A 137 -2.88 9.49 -6.38
N THR A 138 -3.53 8.33 -6.46
CA THR A 138 -3.18 7.16 -5.67
C THR A 138 -2.37 6.20 -6.53
N ILE A 139 -1.17 5.83 -6.07
CA ILE A 139 -0.37 4.74 -6.62
C ILE A 139 -0.65 3.48 -5.82
N PHE A 140 -1.04 2.41 -6.51
CA PHE A 140 -1.12 1.06 -5.97
C PHE A 140 0.20 0.37 -6.26
N THR A 141 0.74 -0.34 -5.27
CA THR A 141 1.96 -1.12 -5.43
C THR A 141 1.73 -2.60 -5.17
N VAL A 142 2.60 -3.41 -5.75
CA VAL A 142 2.72 -4.84 -5.49
C VAL A 142 4.18 -5.16 -5.16
N ILE A 143 4.40 -6.29 -4.49
CA ILE A 143 5.74 -6.85 -4.28
C ILE A 143 5.88 -8.06 -5.19
N GLU A 144 6.77 -7.97 -6.18
CA GLU A 144 7.11 -9.05 -7.10
C GLU A 144 8.62 -9.29 -7.00
N ASP A 145 9.04 -10.55 -6.79
CA ASP A 145 10.47 -10.90 -6.66
C ASP A 145 11.24 -10.04 -5.62
N ASN A 146 10.59 -9.73 -4.50
CA ASN A 146 11.08 -8.83 -3.43
C ASN A 146 11.28 -7.36 -3.83
N GLU A 147 10.81 -6.94 -5.01
CA GLU A 147 10.83 -5.56 -5.47
C GLU A 147 9.45 -4.92 -5.36
N ILE A 148 9.40 -3.67 -4.94
CA ILE A 148 8.16 -2.87 -4.94
C ILE A 148 7.97 -2.29 -6.35
N LEU A 149 6.84 -2.60 -6.97
CA LEU A 149 6.45 -2.12 -8.30
C LEU A 149 5.12 -1.37 -8.25
N PHE A 150 4.99 -0.33 -9.07
CA PHE A 150 3.76 0.42 -9.27
C PHE A 150 2.85 -0.36 -10.22
N ASP A 151 1.64 -0.68 -9.78
CA ASP A 151 0.71 -1.53 -10.53
C ASP A 151 -0.45 -0.76 -11.16
N LYS A 152 -0.89 0.31 -10.50
CA LYS A 152 -2.03 1.11 -10.96
C LYS A 152 -1.97 2.52 -10.42
N ILE A 153 -2.48 3.45 -11.22
CA ILE A 153 -2.63 4.87 -10.87
C ILE A 153 -4.12 5.21 -10.95
N ILE A 154 -4.61 5.97 -9.98
CA ILE A 154 -5.97 6.52 -9.99
C ILE A 154 -5.91 7.99 -9.58
N HIS A 155 -6.35 8.88 -10.47
CA HIS A 155 -6.54 10.29 -10.16
C HIS A 155 -7.70 10.46 -9.18
N ARG A 156 -7.53 11.32 -8.19
CA ARG A 156 -8.63 11.76 -7.34
C ARG A 156 -9.26 12.98 -8.02
N GLU A 157 -10.56 12.96 -8.23
CA GLU A 157 -11.31 14.19 -8.50
C GLU A 157 -11.30 15.01 -7.20
N GLU A 158 -10.81 16.25 -7.25
CA GLU A 158 -10.88 17.21 -6.14
C GLU A 158 -12.25 17.91 -6.10
#